data_AF-A0A508YNJ4-F1
#
_entry.id   AF-A0A508YNJ4-F1
#
_cell.length_a   1.000
_cell.length_b   1.000
_cell.length_c   1.000
_cell.angle_alpha   90.00
_cell.angle_beta   90.00
_cell.angle_gamma   90.00
#
_symmetry.space_group_name_H-M   'P 1'
#
loop_
_entity.id
_entity.type
_entity.pdbx_description
1 polymer ?
#
loop_
_entity_poly.entity_id
_entity_poly.type
_entity_poly.pdbx_seq_one_letter_code
_entity_poly.pdbx_strand_id
1 'polypeptide(L)'
;MVKTETKKYTKHKRPVYDFYKGARLLAHDKTDKELAEMFNVQARTIRWYGSKEYHRSLERRSSVKNARIAYRTGTMISDGDDCLRLIQELDDED
;
A
#
# COMPACT_ATOMS: atom_id res chain seq x y z
N MET A 1 -18.17 16.73 14.20
CA MET A 1 -18.55 15.30 14.20
C MET A 1 -18.05 14.68 12.90
N VAL A 2 -16.89 14.02 12.93
CA VAL A 2 -16.37 13.29 11.77
C VAL A 2 -17.20 12.02 11.66
N LYS A 3 -17.95 11.87 10.56
CA LYS A 3 -18.69 10.64 10.28
C LYS A 3 -17.65 9.56 10.01
N THR A 4 -17.39 8.70 10.99
CA THR A 4 -16.67 7.45 10.78
C THR A 4 -17.57 6.54 9.97
N GLU A 5 -17.51 6.69 8.64
CA GLU A 5 -18.03 5.68 7.73
C GLU A 5 -17.36 4.37 8.10
N THR A 6 -18.15 3.45 8.67
CA THR A 6 -17.70 2.11 9.00
C THR A 6 -17.46 1.42 7.67
N LYS A 7 -16.23 1.52 7.14
CA LYS A 7 -15.80 0.76 5.95
C LYS A 7 -16.16 -0.70 6.21
N LYS A 8 -17.10 -1.24 5.43
CA LYS A 8 -17.51 -2.63 5.53
C LYS A 8 -16.26 -3.49 5.26
N TYR A 9 -15.73 -4.11 6.30
CA TYR A 9 -14.60 -5.01 6.16
C TYR A 9 -15.06 -6.27 5.43
N THR A 10 -14.77 -6.36 4.14
CA THR A 10 -14.95 -7.60 3.39
C THR A 10 -13.85 -8.56 3.82
N LYS A 11 -14.21 -9.71 4.41
CA LYS A 11 -13.22 -10.72 4.78
C LYS A 11 -12.81 -11.50 3.53
N HIS A 12 -11.69 -11.13 2.93
CA HIS A 12 -11.17 -11.85 1.77
C HIS A 12 -10.59 -13.21 2.21
N LYS A 13 -10.88 -14.27 1.43
CA LYS A 13 -10.25 -15.59 1.61
C LYS A 13 -8.74 -15.58 1.35
N ARG A 14 -8.23 -14.50 0.73
CA ARG A 14 -6.84 -14.31 0.31
C ARG A 14 -6.37 -12.92 0.72
N PRO A 15 -5.06 -12.70 0.93
CA PRO A 15 -4.52 -11.36 1.11
C PRO A 15 -4.88 -10.49 -0.09
N VAL A 16 -5.49 -9.36 0.20
CA VAL A 16 -5.75 -8.26 -0.73
C VAL A 16 -4.87 -7.08 -0.36
N TYR A 17 -4.66 -6.20 -1.31
CA TYR A 17 -3.75 -5.08 -1.20
C TYR A 17 -4.36 -3.81 -1.79
N ASP A 18 -4.00 -2.70 -1.16
CA ASP A 18 -4.08 -1.38 -1.74
C ASP A 18 -2.72 -1.03 -2.32
N PHE A 19 -2.72 -0.56 -3.56
CA PHE A 19 -1.51 -0.33 -4.32
C PHE A 19 -1.34 1.15 -4.63
N TYR A 20 -0.19 1.70 -4.26
CA TYR A 20 0.12 3.12 -4.35
C TYR A 20 1.30 3.38 -5.26
N LYS A 21 1.32 4.56 -5.90
CA LYS A 21 2.51 5.14 -6.52
C LYS A 21 2.70 6.56 -5.99
N GLY A 22 3.71 6.77 -5.15
CA GLY A 22 3.74 7.94 -4.26
C GLY A 22 2.50 7.91 -3.33
N ALA A 23 1.90 9.06 -3.06
CA ALA A 23 0.64 9.16 -2.31
C ALA A 23 -0.59 8.69 -3.11
N ARG A 24 -0.48 8.51 -4.43
CA ARG A 24 -1.62 8.17 -5.29
C ARG A 24 -2.00 6.70 -5.17
N LEU A 25 -3.22 6.43 -4.72
CA LEU A 25 -3.85 5.12 -4.79
C LEU A 25 -4.16 4.75 -6.26
N LEU A 26 -3.63 3.62 -6.72
CA LEU A 26 -3.80 3.10 -8.08
C LEU A 26 -4.77 1.93 -8.16
N ALA A 27 -4.86 1.11 -7.11
CA ALA A 27 -5.79 0.00 -7.02
C ALA A 27 -6.14 -0.26 -5.54
N HIS A 28 -7.40 -0.59 -5.29
CA HIS A 28 -7.91 -0.91 -3.96
C HIS A 28 -8.42 -2.35 -3.96
N ASP A 29 -8.18 -3.06 -2.86
CA ASP A 29 -8.78 -4.37 -2.61
C ASP A 29 -8.49 -5.39 -3.73
N LYS A 30 -7.22 -5.46 -4.17
CA LYS A 30 -6.76 -6.38 -5.22
C LYS A 30 -5.77 -7.39 -4.70
N THR A 31 -5.85 -8.63 -5.16
CA THR A 31 -4.84 -9.65 -4.87
C THR A 31 -3.52 -9.33 -5.57
N ASP A 32 -2.42 -9.93 -5.09
CA ASP A 32 -1.09 -9.81 -5.71
C ASP A 32 -1.07 -10.20 -7.20
N LYS A 33 -1.90 -11.18 -7.58
CA LYS A 33 -2.08 -11.61 -8.97
C LYS A 33 -2.83 -10.58 -9.82
N GLU A 34 -3.94 -10.04 -9.32
CA GLU A 34 -4.69 -9.02 -10.04
C GLU A 34 -3.85 -7.76 -10.25
N LEU A 35 -3.10 -7.33 -9.24
CA LEU A 35 -2.15 -6.22 -9.37
C LEU A 35 -1.05 -6.52 -10.39
N ALA A 36 -0.50 -7.72 -10.38
CA ALA A 36 0.53 -8.14 -11.33
C ALA A 36 0.04 -8.06 -12.78
N GLU A 37 -1.20 -8.52 -13.03
CA GLU A 37 -1.85 -8.43 -14.33
C GLU A 37 -2.13 -6.97 -14.73
N MET A 38 -2.72 -6.17 -13.83
CA MET A 38 -3.04 -4.75 -14.09
C MET A 38 -1.82 -3.92 -14.48
N PHE A 39 -0.68 -4.14 -13.83
CA PHE A 39 0.53 -3.35 -14.03
C PHE A 39 1.56 -4.03 -14.95
N ASN A 40 1.21 -5.19 -15.53
CA ASN A 40 2.10 -6.00 -16.35
C ASN A 40 3.47 -6.25 -15.68
N VAL A 41 3.43 -6.72 -14.43
CA VAL A 41 4.61 -7.09 -13.65
C VAL A 41 4.45 -8.49 -13.08
N GLN A 42 5.51 -9.04 -12.50
CA GLN A 42 5.44 -10.35 -11.85
C GLN A 42 4.81 -10.23 -10.46
N ALA A 43 4.00 -11.21 -10.04
CA ALA A 43 3.37 -11.24 -8.72
C ALA A 43 4.39 -11.15 -7.56
N ARG A 44 5.60 -11.72 -7.74
CA ARG A 44 6.69 -11.58 -6.77
C ARG A 44 7.12 -10.12 -6.56
N THR A 45 7.01 -9.29 -7.59
CA THR A 45 7.31 -7.86 -7.54
C THR A 45 6.27 -7.12 -6.70
N ILE A 46 4.99 -7.47 -6.85
CA ILE A 46 3.92 -6.92 -6.00
C ILE A 46 4.13 -7.29 -4.54
N ARG A 47 4.48 -8.56 -4.25
CA ARG A 47 4.80 -8.99 -2.87
C ARG A 47 6.01 -8.26 -2.31
N TRP A 48 7.03 -8.03 -3.13
CA TRP A 48 8.21 -7.27 -2.75
C TRP A 48 7.85 -5.82 -2.37
N TYR A 49 6.96 -5.17 -3.13
CA TYR A 49 6.47 -3.83 -2.81
C TYR A 49 5.68 -3.73 -1.50
N GLY A 50 5.28 -4.86 -0.91
CA GLY A 50 4.66 -4.91 0.41
C GLY A 50 5.54 -5.50 1.50
N SER A 51 6.84 -5.71 1.23
CA SER A 51 7.78 -6.25 2.22
C SER A 51 8.31 -5.16 3.14
N LYS A 52 8.64 -5.54 4.39
CA LYS A 52 9.25 -4.61 5.36
C LYS A 52 10.62 -4.14 4.89
N GLU A 53 11.36 -5.02 4.23
CA GLU A 53 12.68 -4.74 3.68
C GLU A 53 12.61 -3.65 2.61
N TYR A 54 11.61 -3.70 1.74
CA TYR A 54 11.40 -2.69 0.72
C TYR A 54 11.04 -1.34 1.34
N HIS A 55 10.11 -1.31 2.30
CA HIS A 55 9.72 -0.06 2.97
C HIS A 55 10.90 0.60 3.71
N ARG A 56 11.67 -0.17 4.49
CA ARG A 56 12.90 0.33 5.12
C ARG A 56 13.92 0.87 4.12
N SER A 57 13.96 0.30 2.92
CA SER A 57 14.85 0.79 1.87
C SER A 57 14.38 2.12 1.26
N LEU A 58 13.07 2.38 1.25
CA LEU A 58 12.48 3.63 0.79
C LEU A 58 12.67 4.75 1.81
N GLU A 59 12.46 4.48 3.11
CA GLU A 59 12.68 5.46 4.19
C GLU A 59 14.11 6.02 4.21
N ARG A 60 15.08 5.22 3.75
CA ARG A 60 16.49 5.64 3.63
C ARG A 60 16.81 6.44 2.37
N ARG A 61 15.90 6.51 1.39
CA ARG A 61 16.11 7.15 0.09
C ARG A 61 15.38 8.49 0.06
N SER A 62 16.06 9.55 -0.37
CA SER A 62 15.49 10.90 -0.49
C SER A 62 14.61 11.12 -1.74
N SER A 63 14.22 10.06 -2.46
CA SER A 63 13.46 10.16 -3.71
C SER A 63 12.32 9.14 -3.71
N VAL A 64 11.25 9.49 -3.01
CA VAL A 64 10.11 8.61 -2.76
C VAL A 64 8.88 8.96 -3.63
N LYS A 65 8.86 10.11 -4.32
CA LYS A 65 7.75 10.56 -5.21
C LYS A 65 7.27 9.55 -6.26
N ASN A 66 8.09 8.57 -6.65
CA ASN A 66 7.71 7.50 -7.60
C ASN A 66 7.73 6.09 -7.01
N ALA A 67 7.83 5.96 -5.68
CA ALA A 67 7.81 4.69 -4.98
C ALA A 67 6.51 3.93 -5.24
N ARG A 68 6.58 2.60 -5.36
CA ARG A 68 5.41 1.73 -5.53
C ARG A 68 5.23 0.91 -4.28
N ILE A 69 4.11 1.07 -3.58
CA ILE A 69 3.87 0.45 -2.28
C ILE A 69 2.64 -0.45 -2.40
N ALA A 70 2.74 -1.69 -1.92
CA ALA A 70 1.62 -2.61 -1.80
C ALA A 70 1.29 -2.83 -0.32
N TYR A 71 0.19 -2.26 0.14
CA TYR A 71 -0.24 -2.39 1.53
C TYR A 71 -1.33 -3.44 1.66
N ARG A 72 -1.18 -4.40 2.58
CA ARG A 72 -2.18 -5.46 2.75
C ARG A 72 -3.43 -4.92 3.44
N THR A 73 -4.56 -4.92 2.74
CA THR A 73 -5.86 -4.52 3.30
C THR A 73 -6.52 -5.67 4.06
N GLY A 74 -7.17 -5.34 5.19
CA GLY A 74 -7.85 -6.31 6.06
C GLY A 74 -7.11 -6.66 7.37
N THR A 75 -5.91 -6.14 7.59
CA THR A 75 -5.31 -6.00 8.93
C THR A 75 -5.77 -4.68 9.53
N MET A 76 -6.15 -4.69 10.82
CA MET A 76 -6.54 -3.47 11.55
C MET A 76 -5.39 -2.46 11.46
N ILE A 77 -5.67 -1.28 10.90
CA ILE A 77 -4.66 -0.23 10.72
C ILE A 77 -4.40 0.38 12.10
N SER A 78 -3.14 0.39 12.52
CA SER A 78 -2.70 1.15 13.68
C SER A 78 -2.09 2.47 13.21
N ASP A 79 -2.20 3.52 14.01
CA ASP A 79 -1.56 4.81 13.74
C ASP A 79 -0.01 4.70 13.66
N GLY A 80 0.55 3.56 14.08
CA GLY A 80 1.97 3.24 14.02
C GLY A 80 2.40 2.40 12.82
N ASP A 81 1.54 2.14 11.83
CA ASP A 81 1.93 1.35 10.65
C ASP A 81 2.92 2.14 9.77
N ASP A 82 4.16 1.64 9.67
CA ASP A 82 5.25 2.22 8.86
C ASP A 82 4.80 2.53 7.41
N CYS A 83 3.93 1.70 6.84
CA CYS A 83 3.41 1.91 5.49
C CYS A 83 2.48 3.12 5.41
N LEU A 84 1.64 3.33 6.42
CA LEU A 84 0.71 4.46 6.47
C LEU A 84 1.50 5.76 6.66
N ARG A 85 2.48 5.74 7.56
CA ARG A 85 3.40 6.85 7.75
C ARG A 85 4.13 7.21 6.46
N LEU A 86 4.69 6.23 5.76
CA LEU A 86 5.39 6.46 4.50
C LEU A 86 4.45 7.05 3.43
N ILE A 87 3.19 6.59 3.37
CA ILE A 87 2.18 7.14 2.45
C ILE A 87 1.81 8.59 2.84
N GLN A 88 1.73 8.92 4.14
CA GLN A 88 1.46 10.27 4.62
C GLN A 88 2.63 11.23 4.36
N GLU A 89 3.86 10.81 4.67
CA GLU A 89 5.08 11.58 4.38
C GLU A 89 5.22 11.84 2.87
N LEU A 90 4.75 10.91 2.02
CA LEU A 90 4.65 11.07 0.58
C LEU A 90 3.61 12.08 0.10
N ASP A 91 2.57 12.32 0.90
CA ASP A 91 1.48 13.26 0.62
C ASP A 91 1.85 14.68 1.08
N ASP A 92 2.66 14.80 2.14
CA ASP A 92 3.14 16.06 2.71
C ASP A 92 4.28 16.73 1.90
N GLU A 93 4.89 16.04 0.91
CA GLU A 93 5.97 16.57 0.04
C GLU A 93 5.47 17.42 -1.18
N ASP A 94 4.38 18.16 -1.01
CA ASP A 94 3.86 19.13 -2.00
C ASP A 94 4.44 20.55 -1.84
#